data_AF-A0A1T1H7G0-F1
#
_entry.id   AF-A0A1T1H7G0-F1
#
_cell.length_a   1.000
_cell.length_b   1.000
_cell.length_c   1.000
_cell.angle_alpha   90.00
_cell.angle_beta   90.00
_cell.angle_gamma   90.00
#
_symmetry.space_group_name_H-M   'P 1'
#
loop_
_entity.id
_entity.type
_entity.pdbx_description
1 polymer ?
#
loop_
_entity_poly.entity_id
_entity_poly.type
_entity_poly.pdbx_seq_one_letter_code
_entity_poly.pdbx_strand_id
1 'polypeptide(L)'
;MCLIQRNDGVSAYLVFNHLAGQGHFSDHQRRAAAMLIPHLQRTIKLTMQSERFRGASFAGAASLNALDQSVFALDETGVVTFLNEKADVLLKKRRWLKTRNGRLDAFSMAEEDKFATALLRVRLSRQAETLPLYGSENINGDPDQTQVV
;
A
#
# COMPACT_ATOMS: atom_id res chain seq x y z
N MET A 1 -6.75 -37.88 -8.61
CA MET A 1 -6.26 -36.75 -7.81
C MET A 1 -5.19 -36.03 -8.62
N CYS A 2 -5.37 -34.75 -8.93
CA CYS A 2 -4.39 -33.97 -9.67
C CYS A 2 -3.83 -32.87 -8.76
N LEU A 3 -2.51 -32.76 -8.69
CA LEU A 3 -1.85 -31.68 -7.97
C LEU A 3 -1.95 -30.39 -8.81
N ILE A 4 -2.69 -29.40 -8.31
CA ILE A 4 -2.84 -28.12 -9.00
C ILE A 4 -1.59 -27.28 -8.78
N GLN A 5 -1.14 -27.13 -7.53
CA GLN A 5 -0.03 -26.23 -7.22
C GLN A 5 0.63 -26.62 -5.90
N ARG A 6 1.97 -26.52 -5.85
CA ARG A 6 2.79 -26.57 -4.63
C ARG A 6 3.68 -25.33 -4.63
N ASN A 7 3.42 -24.36 -3.76
CA ASN A 7 4.26 -23.17 -3.62
C ASN A 7 4.34 -22.77 -2.15
N ASP A 8 5.55 -22.62 -1.62
CA ASP A 8 5.93 -22.09 -0.29
C ASP A 8 4.81 -22.16 0.77
N GLY A 9 4.45 -23.36 1.20
CA GLY A 9 3.57 -23.60 2.35
C GLY A 9 2.08 -23.87 2.05
N VAL A 10 1.60 -23.69 0.81
CA VAL A 10 0.19 -24.00 0.44
C VAL A 10 0.15 -24.99 -0.71
N SER A 11 -0.58 -26.09 -0.53
CA SER A 11 -0.82 -27.10 -1.56
C SER A 11 -2.30 -27.17 -1.89
N ALA A 12 -2.64 -27.02 -3.18
CA ALA A 12 -4.01 -27.10 -3.67
C ALA A 12 -4.19 -28.38 -4.51
N TYR A 13 -5.26 -29.13 -4.22
CA TYR A 13 -5.57 -30.39 -4.89
C TYR A 13 -6.93 -30.32 -5.60
N LEU A 14 -6.97 -30.78 -6.85
CA LEU A 14 -8.23 -31.06 -7.53
C LEU A 14 -8.57 -32.53 -7.39
N VAL A 15 -9.74 -32.79 -6.80
CA VAL A 15 -10.27 -34.14 -6.66
C VAL A 15 -11.60 -34.19 -7.40
N PHE A 16 -11.68 -35.08 -8.38
CA PHE A 16 -12.92 -35.44 -9.04
C PHE A 16 -13.47 -36.69 -8.36
N ASN A 17 -14.63 -36.57 -7.73
CA ASN A 17 -15.35 -37.68 -7.11
C ASN A 17 -16.48 -38.13 -8.05
N HIS A 18 -16.82 -39.42 -8.00
CA HIS A 18 -17.97 -40.00 -8.71
C HIS A 18 -18.74 -40.88 -7.73
N LEU A 19 -20.02 -41.15 -8.02
CA LEU A 19 -20.86 -41.97 -7.16
C LEU A 19 -20.37 -43.42 -7.16
N ALA A 20 -20.44 -44.10 -6.01
CA ALA A 20 -20.08 -45.51 -5.92
C ALA A 20 -20.97 -46.34 -6.88
N GLY A 21 -20.34 -47.16 -7.73
CA GLY A 21 -21.01 -47.97 -8.74
C GLY A 21 -21.08 -47.34 -10.14
N GLN A 22 -20.66 -46.08 -10.33
CA GLN A 22 -20.43 -45.54 -11.67
C GLN A 22 -19.08 -46.00 -12.24
N GLY A 23 -19.03 -46.21 -13.56
CA GLY A 23 -17.80 -46.55 -14.27
C GLY A 23 -16.77 -45.41 -14.26
N HIS A 24 -15.52 -45.75 -14.59
CA HIS A 24 -14.42 -44.77 -14.68
C HIS A 24 -14.77 -43.57 -15.59
N PHE A 25 -14.18 -42.41 -15.29
CA PHE A 25 -14.27 -41.23 -16.17
C PHE A 25 -13.89 -41.58 -17.61
N SER A 26 -14.76 -41.22 -18.55
CA SER A 26 -14.54 -41.44 -19.98
C SER A 26 -13.38 -40.61 -20.51
N ASP A 27 -12.81 -41.02 -21.64
CA ASP A 27 -11.70 -40.27 -22.27
C ASP A 27 -12.11 -38.86 -22.70
N HIS A 28 -13.39 -38.64 -22.99
CA HIS A 28 -13.92 -37.30 -23.23
C HIS A 28 -13.86 -36.43 -21.96
N GLN A 29 -14.31 -36.96 -20.82
CA GLN A 29 -14.26 -36.26 -19.53
C GLN A 29 -12.82 -36.00 -19.07
N ARG A 30 -11.92 -36.96 -19.27
CA ARG A 30 -10.49 -36.81 -18.97
C ARG A 30 -9.83 -35.71 -19.81
N ARG A 31 -10.12 -35.67 -21.12
CA ARG A 31 -9.61 -34.61 -22.02
C ARG A 31 -10.16 -33.24 -21.65
N ALA A 32 -11.45 -33.13 -21.34
CA ALA A 32 -12.05 -31.89 -20.87
C ALA A 32 -11.39 -31.39 -19.57
N ALA A 33 -11.19 -32.28 -18.59
CA ALA A 33 -10.49 -31.94 -17.36
C ALA A 33 -9.03 -31.52 -17.61
N ALA A 34 -8.31 -32.23 -18.49
CA ALA A 34 -6.93 -31.90 -18.85
C ALA A 34 -6.80 -30.51 -19.50
N MET A 35 -7.81 -30.07 -20.26
CA MET A 35 -7.84 -28.71 -20.82
C MET A 35 -8.13 -27.64 -19.75
N LEU A 36 -8.98 -27.94 -18.77
CA LEU A 36 -9.38 -26.98 -17.73
C LEU A 36 -8.32 -26.78 -16.64
N ILE A 37 -7.58 -27.84 -16.29
CA ILE A 37 -6.60 -27.82 -15.18
C ILE A 37 -5.57 -26.67 -15.31
N PRO A 38 -4.92 -26.44 -16.47
CA PRO A 38 -3.97 -25.34 -16.63
C PRO A 38 -4.58 -23.95 -16.35
N HIS A 39 -5.84 -23.73 -16.72
CA HIS A 39 -6.53 -22.46 -16.48
C HIS A 39 -6.84 -22.25 -14.99
N LEU A 40 -7.23 -23.32 -14.29
CA LEU A 40 -7.44 -23.30 -12.85
C LEU A 40 -6.13 -23.02 -12.10
N GLN A 41 -5.04 -23.69 -12.49
CA GLN A 41 -3.70 -23.46 -11.94
C GLN A 41 -3.27 -22.00 -12.10
N ARG A 42 -3.45 -21.44 -13.30
CA ARG A 42 -3.11 -20.05 -13.58
C ARG A 42 -3.93 -19.08 -12.74
N THR A 43 -5.24 -19.30 -12.64
CA THR A 43 -6.14 -18.43 -11.89
C THR A 43 -5.79 -18.44 -10.40
N ILE A 44 -5.61 -19.62 -9.80
CA ILE A 44 -5.22 -19.76 -8.39
C ILE A 44 -3.88 -19.06 -8.13
N LYS A 45 -2.88 -19.27 -9.01
CA LYS A 45 -1.59 -18.59 -8.89
C LYS A 45 -1.74 -17.07 -8.88
N LEU A 46 -2.53 -16.51 -9.81
CA LEU A 46 -2.75 -15.07 -9.91
C LEU A 46 -3.49 -14.53 -8.68
N THR A 47 -4.53 -15.21 -8.21
CA THR A 47 -5.26 -14.82 -7.00
C THR A 47 -4.33 -14.84 -5.78
N MET A 48 -3.52 -15.89 -5.60
CA MET A 48 -2.57 -15.95 -4.49
C MET A 48 -1.51 -14.85 -4.55
N GLN A 49 -1.01 -14.51 -5.74
CA GLN A 49 -0.09 -13.40 -5.91
C GLN A 49 -0.76 -12.07 -5.55
N SER A 50 -1.98 -11.83 -6.03
CA SER A 50 -2.76 -10.65 -5.70
C SER A 50 -2.99 -10.52 -4.18
N GLU A 51 -3.37 -11.59 -3.51
CA GLU A 51 -3.56 -11.58 -2.05
C GLU A 51 -2.25 -11.33 -1.29
N ARG A 52 -1.12 -11.87 -1.75
CA ARG A 52 0.20 -11.54 -1.18
C ARG A 52 0.53 -10.06 -1.34
N PHE A 53 0.28 -9.48 -2.52
CA PHE A 53 0.48 -8.05 -2.75
C PHE A 53 -0.46 -7.20 -1.89
N ARG A 54 -1.74 -7.57 -1.78
CA ARG A 54 -2.71 -6.89 -0.90
C ARG A 54 -2.28 -6.95 0.56
N GLY A 55 -1.84 -8.11 1.03
CA GLY A 55 -1.33 -8.29 2.39
C GLY A 55 -0.09 -7.44 2.67
N ALA A 56 0.89 -7.42 1.75
CA ALA A 56 2.07 -6.57 1.87
C ALA A 56 1.73 -5.08 1.86
N SER A 57 0.84 -4.64 0.96
CA SER A 57 0.37 -3.25 0.91
C SER A 57 -0.39 -2.86 2.19
N PHE A 58 -1.23 -3.74 2.72
CA PHE A 58 -1.95 -3.51 3.97
C PHE A 58 -0.98 -3.41 5.16
N ALA A 59 -0.03 -4.33 5.28
CA ALA A 59 0.97 -4.30 6.33
C ALA A 59 1.85 -3.03 6.24
N GLY A 60 2.23 -2.62 5.03
CA GLY A 60 2.95 -1.37 4.78
C GLY A 60 2.14 -0.14 5.21
N ALA A 61 0.87 -0.04 4.79
CA ALA A 61 -0.02 1.05 5.19
C ALA A 61 -0.24 1.10 6.71
N ALA A 62 -0.45 -0.06 7.35
CA ALA A 62 -0.56 -0.16 8.80
C ALA A 62 0.71 0.31 9.52
N SER A 63 1.88 -0.03 8.98
CA SER A 63 3.17 0.40 9.52
C SER A 63 3.35 1.91 9.40
N LEU A 64 2.97 2.52 8.27
CA LEU A 64 3.00 3.97 8.06
C LEU A 64 1.96 4.70 8.93
N ASN A 65 0.81 4.08 9.22
CA ASN A 65 -0.18 4.62 10.15
C ASN A 65 0.28 4.57 11.61
N ALA A 66 1.09 3.58 11.98
CA ALA A 66 1.64 3.46 13.34
C ALA A 66 2.74 4.50 13.65
N LEU A 67 3.28 5.19 12.64
CA LEU A 67 4.26 6.25 12.86
C LEU A 67 3.61 7.44 13.58
N ASP A 68 4.34 8.02 14.53
CA ASP A 68 3.86 9.17 15.30
C ASP A 68 3.84 10.49 14.48
N GLN A 69 4.27 10.42 13.22
CA GLN A 69 4.44 11.54 12.29
C GLN A 69 3.41 11.51 11.16
N SER A 70 3.09 12.67 10.58
CA SER A 70 2.31 12.77 9.34
C SER A 70 3.17 12.32 8.15
N VAL A 71 2.70 11.33 7.40
CA VAL A 71 3.41 10.76 6.25
C VAL A 71 2.63 11.00 4.96
N PHE A 72 3.35 11.46 3.94
CA PHE A 72 2.83 11.61 2.58
C PHE A 72 3.73 10.84 1.61
N ALA A 73 3.14 10.01 0.76
CA ALA A 73 3.81 9.46 -0.40
C ALA A 73 3.37 10.21 -1.64
N LEU A 74 4.33 10.52 -2.50
CA LEU A 74 4.13 11.30 -3.72
C LEU A 74 4.55 10.47 -4.93
N ASP A 75 3.89 10.67 -6.07
CA ASP A 75 4.38 10.19 -7.35
C ASP A 75 5.50 11.09 -7.92
N GLU A 76 6.02 10.72 -9.08
CA GLU A 76 7.08 11.47 -9.76
C GLU A 76 6.65 12.87 -10.24
N THR A 77 5.35 13.16 -10.26
CA THR A 77 4.78 14.46 -10.59
C THR A 77 4.49 15.31 -9.34
N GLY A 78 4.68 14.73 -8.14
CA GLY A 78 4.40 15.38 -6.86
C GLY A 78 2.93 15.31 -6.44
N VAL A 79 2.14 14.42 -7.03
CA VAL A 79 0.76 14.13 -6.62
C VAL A 79 0.76 13.14 -5.47
N VAL A 80 -0.06 13.39 -4.46
CA VAL A 80 -0.20 12.51 -3.28
C VAL A 80 -0.83 11.18 -3.69
N THR A 81 -0.10 10.09 -3.49
CA THR A 81 -0.56 8.71 -3.73
C THR A 81 -0.94 7.99 -2.45
N PHE A 82 -0.40 8.41 -1.31
CA PHE A 82 -0.75 7.90 0.01
C PHE A 82 -0.60 8.98 1.07
N LEU A 83 -1.48 8.93 2.08
CA LEU A 83 -1.40 9.72 3.30
C LEU A 83 -1.81 8.84 4.47
N ASN A 84 -1.11 8.94 5.59
CA ASN A 84 -1.50 8.24 6.82
C ASN A 84 -2.59 9.02 7.58
N GLU A 85 -3.21 8.40 8.59
CA GLU A 85 -4.32 9.03 9.34
C GLU A 85 -3.93 10.39 9.95
N LYS A 86 -2.71 10.51 10.47
CA LYS A 86 -2.18 11.77 11.00
C LYS A 86 -2.02 12.84 9.92
N ALA A 87 -1.60 12.47 8.73
CA ALA A 87 -1.51 13.36 7.58
C ALA A 87 -2.89 13.83 7.10
N ASP A 88 -3.91 12.96 7.11
CA ASP A 88 -5.30 13.33 6.79
C ASP A 88 -5.82 14.39 7.77
N VAL A 89 -5.63 14.16 9.07
CA VAL A 89 -6.01 15.12 10.12
C VAL A 89 -5.28 16.45 9.94
N LEU A 90 -3.99 16.42 9.60
CA LEU A 90 -3.20 17.62 9.34
C LEU A 90 -3.74 18.42 8.14
N LEU A 91 -4.05 17.75 7.03
CA LEU A 91 -4.64 18.39 5.85
C LEU A 91 -6.04 18.96 6.14
N LYS A 92 -6.87 18.24 6.91
CA LYS A 92 -8.21 18.70 7.31
C LYS A 92 -8.17 19.96 8.17
N LYS A 93 -7.14 20.09 9.02
CA LYS A 93 -6.92 21.31 9.83
C LYS A 93 -6.54 22.53 8.96
N ARG A 94 -6.06 22.33 7.73
CA ARG A 94 -5.68 23.37 6.75
C ARG A 94 -4.77 24.47 7.30
N ARG A 95 -3.96 24.15 8.30
CA ARG A 95 -3.13 25.14 9.03
C ARG A 95 -1.77 25.37 8.38
N TRP A 96 -1.18 24.31 7.83
CA TRP A 96 0.20 24.34 7.29
C TRP A 96 0.30 23.81 5.87
N LEU A 97 -0.48 22.77 5.56
CA LEU A 97 -0.49 22.13 4.25
C LEU A 97 -1.92 22.09 3.71
N LYS A 98 -2.03 22.27 2.40
CA LYS A 98 -3.26 22.10 1.63
C LYS A 98 -2.96 21.24 0.41
N THR A 99 -4.00 20.65 -0.15
CA THR A 99 -3.88 19.92 -1.42
C THR A 99 -4.51 20.76 -2.53
N ARG A 100 -3.74 21.08 -3.57
CA ARG A 100 -4.23 21.77 -4.78
C ARG A 100 -4.03 20.84 -5.98
N ASN A 101 -5.11 20.45 -6.64
CA ASN A 101 -5.09 19.49 -7.76
C ASN A 101 -4.37 18.17 -7.42
N GLY A 102 -4.52 17.67 -6.20
CA GLY A 102 -3.85 16.44 -5.74
C GLY A 102 -2.38 16.62 -5.33
N ARG A 103 -1.79 17.81 -5.49
CA ARG A 103 -0.41 18.11 -5.08
C ARG A 103 -0.38 18.77 -3.71
N LEU A 104 0.61 18.45 -2.89
CA LEU A 104 0.83 19.15 -1.63
C LEU A 104 1.35 20.55 -1.89
N ASP A 105 0.78 21.50 -1.17
CA ASP A 105 1.11 22.91 -1.27
C ASP A 105 1.19 23.49 0.15
N ALA A 106 2.14 24.40 0.37
CA ALA A 106 2.28 25.08 1.64
C ALA A 106 1.18 26.12 1.80
N PHE A 107 0.79 26.41 3.04
CA PHE A 107 -0.19 27.45 3.32
C PHE A 107 0.45 28.84 3.38
N SER A 108 1.68 28.95 3.89
CA SER A 108 2.43 30.20 4.04
C SER A 108 3.52 30.35 2.97
N MET A 109 3.64 31.53 2.36
CA MET A 109 4.70 31.85 1.40
C MET A 109 6.11 31.70 1.99
N ALA A 110 6.28 31.92 3.31
CA ALA A 110 7.58 31.77 3.97
C ALA A 110 8.01 30.30 4.13
N GLU A 111 7.04 29.37 4.07
CA GLU A 111 7.27 27.93 4.15
C GLU A 111 7.27 27.27 2.77
N GLU A 112 6.70 27.94 1.77
CA GLU A 112 6.59 27.46 0.39
C GLU A 112 7.96 27.12 -0.21
N ASP A 113 8.97 27.99 -0.05
CA ASP A 113 10.31 27.75 -0.59
C ASP A 113 11.02 26.57 0.10
N LYS A 114 10.90 26.47 1.42
CA LYS A 114 11.50 25.36 2.20
C LYS A 114 10.84 24.03 1.83
N PHE A 115 9.51 24.03 1.71
CA PHE A 115 8.72 22.87 1.35
C PHE A 115 9.01 22.43 -0.10
N ALA A 116 9.03 23.38 -1.05
CA ALA A 116 9.36 23.11 -2.44
C ALA A 116 10.78 22.55 -2.60
N THR A 117 11.75 23.09 -1.85
CA THR A 117 13.13 22.59 -1.86
C THR A 117 13.22 21.18 -1.30
N ALA A 118 12.53 20.88 -0.20
CA ALA A 118 12.46 19.53 0.36
C ALA A 118 11.82 18.53 -0.61
N LEU A 119 10.72 18.91 -1.28
CA LEU A 119 10.10 18.10 -2.32
C LEU A 119 11.05 17.80 -3.48
N LEU A 120 11.82 18.80 -3.92
CA LEU A 120 12.84 18.61 -4.95
C LEU A 120 13.93 17.62 -4.50
N ARG A 121 14.39 17.71 -3.25
CA ARG A 121 15.39 16.78 -2.70
C ARG A 121 14.85 15.35 -2.64
N VAL A 122 13.64 15.14 -2.12
CA VAL A 122 12.99 13.82 -2.09
C VAL A 122 12.85 13.25 -3.51
N ARG A 123 12.45 14.09 -4.47
CA ARG A 123 12.28 13.68 -5.87
C ARG A 123 13.59 13.25 -6.51
N LEU A 124 14.68 13.99 -6.28
CA LEU A 124 16.00 13.71 -6.85
C LEU A 124 16.69 12.53 -6.17
N SER A 125 16.62 12.45 -4.84
CA SER A 125 17.28 11.40 -4.05
C SER A 125 16.52 10.07 -4.04
N ARG A 126 15.20 10.10 -4.29
CA ARG A 126 14.28 8.97 -4.07
C ARG A 126 14.31 8.43 -2.63
N GLN A 127 14.79 9.23 -1.68
CA GLN A 127 14.84 8.89 -0.25
C GLN A 127 13.78 9.68 0.51
N ALA A 128 13.26 9.08 1.58
CA ALA A 128 12.33 9.76 2.47
C ALA A 128 13.07 10.89 3.22
N GLU A 129 12.41 12.04 3.36
CA GLU A 129 12.91 13.19 4.11
C GLU A 129 11.86 13.62 5.14
N THR A 130 12.30 13.89 6.36
CA THR A 130 11.44 14.43 7.42
C THR A 130 11.60 15.94 7.44
N LEU A 131 10.50 16.67 7.21
CA LEU A 131 10.47 18.12 7.28
C LEU A 131 9.74 18.58 8.56
N PRO A 132 10.39 19.35 9.44
CA PRO A 132 9.69 20.00 10.54
C PRO A 132 8.81 21.12 9.97
N LEU A 133 7.49 21.01 10.17
CA LEU A 133 6.55 22.11 9.91
C LEU A 133 6.55 23.02 11.14
N TYR A 134 6.83 24.32 10.97
CA TYR A 134 6.82 25.24 12.09
C TYR A 134 5.39 25.45 12.59
N GLY A 135 5.17 25.20 13.88
CA GLY A 135 3.84 25.30 14.49
C GLY A 135 3.37 24.07 15.27
N SER A 136 4.26 23.16 15.66
CA SER A 136 4.00 22.29 16.82
C SER A 136 4.01 23.11 18.13
N GLU A 137 3.34 24.26 18.17
CA GLU A 137 2.91 24.83 19.44
C GLU A 137 1.82 23.89 19.96
N ASN A 138 2.22 23.11 20.96
CA ASN A 138 1.38 22.68 22.06
C ASN A 138 -0.09 22.43 21.72
N ILE A 139 -0.41 21.16 21.41
CA ILE A 139 -1.79 20.69 21.56
C ILE A 139 -2.18 20.67 23.07
N ASN A 140 -1.22 20.88 23.98
CA ASN A 140 -1.46 21.22 25.38
C ASN A 140 -0.48 22.29 25.86
N GLY A 141 -0.98 23.49 26.14
CA GLY A 141 -0.50 24.42 27.17
C GLY A 141 0.98 24.85 27.23
N ASP A 142 1.15 26.15 27.03
CA ASP A 142 2.13 27.07 27.66
C ASP A 142 3.41 27.45 26.89
N PRO A 143 3.78 28.75 26.80
CA PRO A 143 4.90 29.23 26.02
C PRO A 143 6.11 29.52 26.91
N ASP A 144 7.10 28.65 26.97
CA ASP A 144 8.47 29.07 27.30
C ASP A 144 9.51 28.00 26.94
N GLN A 145 10.70 28.51 26.57
CA GLN A 145 12.02 27.86 26.57
C GLN A 145 12.51 27.14 25.31
N THR A 146 13.19 27.96 24.50
CA THR A 146 14.52 27.79 23.91
C THR A 146 15.39 26.63 24.46
N GLN A 147 15.98 25.84 23.54
CA GLN A 147 17.39 25.36 23.43
C GLN A 147 17.40 24.14 22.48
N VAL A 148 18.00 24.16 21.28
CA VAL A 148 19.44 24.12 20.93
C VAL A 148 20.27 23.12 21.74
N VAL A 149 20.34 21.87 21.25
CA VAL A 149 21.58 21.09 21.03
C VAL A 149 21.42 20.29 19.75
#